data_AF-A0A9N7NTT0-F1
#
_entry.id   AF-A0A9N7NTT0-F1
#
_cell.length_a   1.000
_cell.length_b   1.000
_cell.length_c   1.000
_cell.angle_alpha   90.00
_cell.angle_beta   90.00
_cell.angle_gamma   90.00
#
_symmetry.space_group_name_H-M   'P 1'
#
loop_
_entity.id
_entity.type
_entity.pdbx_description
1 polymer ?
#
loop_
_entity_poly.entity_id
_entity_poly.type
_entity_poly.pdbx_seq_one_letter_code
_entity_poly.pdbx_strand_id
1 'polypeptide(L)'
;MICLTFTVDLEASLSLGLKVLIGSDTKQQQKSLTELELDIELPQSIFNLSNSISDVLEMNGDIRVHGKSFTVFVASASENDPTHSWTLKPYARKHDTFLMGYIREWTVVHGPASKLPGCGARCPFPGVVFSTRGYAMNPYHDFSDLLVPLYLTTRPYNGSIQ
;
A
#
# COMPACT_ATOMS: atom_id res chain seq x y z
N MET A 1 -16.06 -8.49 -7.08
CA MET A 1 -14.87 -8.50 -6.20
C MET A 1 -13.78 -9.33 -6.86
N ILE A 2 -12.57 -8.80 -6.91
CA ILE A 2 -11.40 -9.46 -7.49
C ILE A 2 -10.55 -9.96 -6.33
N CYS A 3 -10.10 -11.22 -6.39
CA CYS A 3 -9.16 -11.75 -5.43
C CYS A 3 -7.79 -11.91 -6.07
N LEU A 4 -6.78 -11.40 -5.39
CA LEU A 4 -5.38 -11.52 -5.72
C LEU A 4 -4.83 -12.58 -4.78
N THR A 5 -4.37 -13.70 -5.34
CA THR A 5 -3.68 -14.74 -4.59
C THR A 5 -2.29 -14.83 -5.14
N PHE A 6 -1.31 -14.41 -4.35
CA PHE A 6 0.09 -14.54 -4.70
C PHE A 6 0.89 -14.98 -3.48
N THR A 7 1.84 -15.88 -3.74
CA THR A 7 2.90 -16.23 -2.81
C THR A 7 4.10 -15.36 -3.17
N VAL A 8 4.60 -14.58 -2.22
CA VAL A 8 5.90 -13.91 -2.43
C VAL A 8 6.95 -15.01 -2.53
N ASP A 9 7.51 -15.21 -3.72
CA ASP A 9 8.70 -16.04 -3.88
C ASP A 9 9.89 -15.24 -3.36
N LEU A 10 10.30 -15.52 -2.12
CA LEU A 10 11.32 -14.74 -1.40
C LEU A 10 12.68 -14.77 -2.12
N GLU A 11 12.92 -15.74 -3.03
CA GLU A 11 14.15 -15.80 -3.82
C GLU A 11 14.24 -14.71 -4.91
N ALA A 12 13.11 -14.20 -5.40
CA ALA A 12 13.11 -13.15 -6.41
C ALA A 12 13.36 -11.74 -5.84
N SER A 13 13.03 -11.52 -4.55
CA SER A 13 13.11 -10.20 -3.90
C SER A 13 14.55 -9.75 -3.56
N LEU A 14 15.52 -10.66 -3.57
CA LEU A 14 16.92 -10.35 -3.27
C LEU A 14 17.79 -10.05 -4.51
N SER A 15 17.25 -10.12 -5.74
CA SER A 15 18.11 -10.18 -6.94
C SER A 15 18.11 -8.98 -7.88
N LEU A 16 17.28 -7.93 -7.69
CA LEU A 16 17.28 -6.79 -8.61
C LEU A 16 17.76 -5.49 -7.95
N GLY A 17 19.07 -5.31 -8.07
CA GLY A 17 19.79 -4.11 -7.68
C GLY A 17 19.20 -2.83 -8.26
N LEU A 18 18.94 -1.88 -7.36
CA LEU A 18 19.50 -0.54 -7.45
C LEU A 18 19.63 0.03 -6.04
N LYS A 19 20.82 -0.13 -5.44
CA LYS A 19 21.25 0.67 -4.30
C LYS A 19 21.46 2.10 -4.81
N VAL A 20 20.57 3.02 -4.46
CA VAL A 20 20.90 4.45 -4.53
C VAL A 20 21.40 4.86 -3.16
N LEU A 21 22.70 4.66 -2.95
CA LEU A 21 23.47 5.33 -1.91
C LEU A 21 23.69 6.77 -2.37
N ILE A 22 22.98 7.73 -1.78
CA ILE A 22 23.43 9.12 -1.78
C ILE A 22 23.96 9.39 -0.38
N GLY A 23 25.27 9.25 -0.24
CA GLY A 23 25.99 9.68 0.95
C GLY A 23 26.30 11.16 0.85
N SER A 24 25.94 11.92 1.88
CA SER A 24 26.73 13.06 2.33
C SER A 24 26.73 13.07 3.85
N ASP A 25 27.89 12.78 4.40
CA ASP A 25 28.22 12.73 5.83
C ASP A 25 28.26 14.15 6.41
N THR A 26 27.40 14.44 7.38
CA THR A 26 27.80 15.27 8.53
C THR A 26 27.15 14.72 9.79
N LYS A 27 28.01 14.24 10.68
CA LYS A 27 27.79 13.67 12.01
C LYS A 27 26.80 14.42 12.92
N GLN A 28 25.90 13.60 13.47
CA GLN A 28 25.37 13.51 14.84
C GLN A 28 24.43 14.58 15.45
N GLN A 29 23.28 14.02 15.87
CA GLN A 29 22.51 14.23 17.11
C GLN A 29 21.80 15.57 17.37
N GLN A 30 20.46 15.52 17.32
CA GLN A 30 19.64 15.68 18.53
C GLN A 30 18.25 15.05 18.31
N LYS A 31 17.84 14.23 19.29
CA LYS A 31 16.57 13.50 19.42
C LYS A 31 15.42 14.42 19.84
N SER A 32 14.19 14.06 19.46
CA SER A 32 12.87 14.50 19.97
C SER A 32 12.30 15.78 19.31
N LEU A 33 11.03 15.92 18.92
CA LEU A 33 9.74 15.34 19.35
C LEU A 33 8.76 15.35 18.15
N THR A 34 8.14 14.22 17.81
CA THR A 34 6.69 14.04 17.49
C THR A 34 6.49 12.62 16.98
N GLU A 35 6.74 11.66 17.86
CA GLU A 35 6.31 10.28 17.73
C GLU A 35 4.84 10.26 18.15
N LEU A 36 3.95 10.58 17.21
CA LEU A 36 2.51 10.32 17.32
C LEU A 36 2.05 9.74 15.97
N GLU A 37 2.72 8.69 15.51
CA GLU A 37 2.20 7.86 14.43
C GLU A 37 1.84 6.51 15.06
N LEU A 38 0.59 6.09 14.84
CA LEU A 38 -0.07 4.97 15.50
C LEU A 38 0.80 3.69 15.59
N ASP A 39 1.14 3.26 16.81
CA ASP A 39 1.55 1.88 17.12
C ASP A 39 0.32 0.94 17.03
N ILE A 40 -0.27 0.83 15.84
CA ILE A 40 -1.06 -0.36 15.52
C ILE A 40 -0.04 -1.39 15.07
N GLU A 41 0.17 -2.45 15.88
CA GLU A 41 0.86 -3.65 15.42
C GLU A 41 0.12 -4.19 14.20
N LEU A 42 0.64 -3.90 13.00
CA LEU A 42 0.05 -4.40 11.76
C LEU A 42 0.23 -5.92 11.71
N PRO A 43 -0.79 -6.66 11.21
CA PRO A 43 -0.68 -8.10 11.02
C PRO A 43 0.53 -8.47 10.16
N GLN A 44 1.11 -9.65 10.38
CA GLN A 44 2.32 -10.12 9.67
C GLN A 44 2.19 -10.12 8.13
N SER A 45 0.97 -10.21 7.60
CA SER A 45 0.68 -10.17 6.16
C SER A 45 0.70 -8.74 5.58
N ILE A 46 0.93 -7.71 6.39
CA ILE A 46 0.84 -6.30 5.99
C ILE A 46 2.08 -5.54 6.45
N PHE A 47 2.79 -4.97 5.49
CA PHE A 47 4.01 -4.21 5.70
C PHE A 47 3.73 -2.72 5.50
N ASN A 48 4.07 -1.91 6.49
CA ASN A 48 3.97 -0.46 6.39
C ASN A 48 5.23 0.11 5.73
N LEU A 49 5.08 0.62 4.51
CA LEU A 49 6.13 1.29 3.75
C LEU A 49 5.88 2.81 3.66
N SER A 50 4.99 3.33 4.49
CA SER A 50 4.62 4.75 4.51
C SER A 50 5.79 5.64 4.89
N ASN A 51 5.75 6.88 4.42
CA ASN A 51 6.76 7.89 4.67
C ASN A 51 6.11 9.27 4.84
N SER A 52 6.91 10.33 4.91
CA SER A 52 6.42 11.70 5.11
C SER A 52 5.55 12.25 3.97
N ILE A 53 5.53 11.59 2.81
CA ILE A 53 4.81 12.05 1.62
C ILE A 53 3.64 11.15 1.21
N SER A 54 3.56 9.89 1.65
CA SER A 54 2.49 8.97 1.23
C SER A 54 2.29 7.82 2.21
N ASP A 55 1.04 7.38 2.34
CA ASP A 55 0.72 6.10 2.99
C ASP A 55 0.85 4.96 1.97
N VAL A 56 1.71 3.99 2.26
CA VAL A 56 1.99 2.83 1.40
C VAL A 56 1.93 1.57 2.23
N LEU A 57 1.06 0.64 1.85
CA LEU A 57 0.96 -0.69 2.44
C LEU A 57 1.23 -1.74 1.39
N GLU A 58 2.14 -2.66 1.71
CA GLU A 58 2.32 -3.90 0.95
C GLU A 58 1.59 -5.02 1.70
N MET A 59 0.73 -5.77 1.00
CA MET A 59 -0.13 -6.79 1.61
C MET A 59 0.04 -8.11 0.88
N ASN A 60 0.30 -9.20 1.61
CA ASN A 60 0.59 -10.52 1.05
C ASN A 60 -0.45 -11.56 1.46
N GLY A 61 -0.69 -12.56 0.61
CA GLY A 61 -1.59 -13.69 0.88
C GLY A 61 -2.90 -13.66 0.07
N ASP A 62 -4.02 -14.01 0.70
CA ASP A 62 -5.36 -13.90 0.10
C ASP A 62 -5.89 -12.48 0.29
N ILE A 63 -5.76 -11.68 -0.77
CA ILE A 63 -6.19 -10.29 -0.82
C ILE A 63 -7.44 -10.19 -1.69
N ARG A 64 -8.49 -9.53 -1.20
CA ARG A 64 -9.75 -9.36 -1.95
C ARG A 64 -10.06 -7.88 -2.09
N VAL A 65 -10.17 -7.40 -3.32
CA VAL A 65 -10.42 -6.00 -3.64
C VAL A 65 -11.86 -5.83 -4.12
N HIS A 66 -12.62 -5.01 -3.40
CA HIS A 66 -13.97 -4.62 -3.76
C HIS A 66 -14.03 -3.13 -4.11
N GLY A 67 -13.83 -2.83 -5.41
CA GLY A 67 -13.77 -1.46 -5.90
C GLY A 67 -15.03 -0.62 -5.69
N LYS A 68 -16.22 -1.24 -5.63
CA LYS A 68 -17.49 -0.50 -5.42
C LYS A 68 -17.63 0.06 -3.99
N SER A 69 -17.12 -0.66 -2.99
CA SER A 69 -17.11 -0.19 -1.60
C SER A 69 -15.78 0.43 -1.17
N PHE A 70 -14.78 0.47 -2.07
CA PHE A 70 -13.43 0.94 -1.77
C PHE A 70 -12.82 0.19 -0.59
N THR A 71 -12.95 -1.13 -0.61
CA THR A 71 -12.49 -1.99 0.48
C THR A 71 -11.47 -3.01 -0.02
N VAL A 72 -10.37 -3.14 0.70
CA VAL A 72 -9.41 -4.22 0.57
C VAL A 72 -9.57 -5.14 1.78
N PHE A 73 -9.75 -6.43 1.52
CA PHE A 73 -9.81 -7.46 2.55
C PHE A 73 -8.51 -8.27 2.52
N VAL A 74 -7.93 -8.53 3.68
CA VAL A 74 -6.70 -9.32 3.85
C VAL A 74 -7.03 -10.49 4.77
N ALA A 75 -6.86 -11.70 4.27
CA ALA A 75 -7.08 -12.89 5.10
C ALA A 75 -6.01 -13.01 6.19
N SER A 76 -6.46 -13.30 7.41
CA SER A 76 -5.58 -13.67 8.51
C SER A 76 -5.09 -15.11 8.37
N ALA A 77 -3.97 -15.42 9.01
CA ALA A 77 -3.43 -16.79 9.01
C ALA A 77 -4.26 -17.75 9.88
N SER A 78 -4.92 -17.23 10.93
CA SER A 78 -5.73 -18.01 11.86
C SER A 78 -7.19 -17.58 11.83
N GLU A 79 -8.10 -18.55 11.86
CA GLU A 79 -9.56 -18.32 11.91
C GLU A 79 -10.02 -17.72 13.25
N ASN A 80 -9.18 -17.78 14.27
CA ASN A 80 -9.45 -17.19 15.58
C ASN A 80 -8.96 -15.73 15.69
N ASP A 81 -8.26 -15.23 14.67
CA ASP A 81 -7.69 -13.88 14.73
C ASP A 81 -8.82 -12.84 14.74
N PRO A 82 -8.69 -11.78 15.57
CA PRO A 82 -9.66 -10.70 15.58
C PRO A 82 -9.69 -9.96 14.25
N THR A 83 -10.87 -9.44 13.91
CA THR A 83 -11.03 -8.59 12.74
C THR A 83 -10.59 -7.17 13.08
N HIS A 84 -9.65 -6.65 12.30
CA HIS A 84 -9.19 -5.27 12.39
C HIS A 84 -9.60 -4.51 11.14
N SER A 85 -9.88 -3.22 11.29
CA SER A 85 -10.14 -2.34 10.15
C SER A 85 -9.57 -0.96 10.37
N TRP A 86 -8.98 -0.40 9.34
CA TRP A 86 -8.50 0.98 9.31
C TRP A 86 -8.72 1.57 7.92
N THR A 87 -8.45 2.86 7.80
CA THR A 87 -8.62 3.58 6.54
C THR A 87 -7.31 4.21 6.09
N LEU A 88 -7.19 4.44 4.79
CA LEU A 88 -6.09 5.16 4.17
C LEU A 88 -6.54 5.84 2.88
N LYS A 89 -5.75 6.78 2.38
CA LYS A 89 -5.97 7.44 1.10
C LYS A 89 -4.80 7.11 0.17
N PRO A 90 -5.00 6.30 -0.89
CA PRO A 90 -3.90 5.80 -1.71
C PRO A 90 -3.50 6.86 -2.75
N TYR A 91 -2.92 7.97 -2.29
CA TYR A 91 -2.51 9.11 -3.10
C TYR A 91 -1.22 9.71 -2.54
N ALA A 92 -0.34 10.17 -3.42
CA ALA A 92 0.86 10.88 -3.01
C ALA A 92 0.52 12.23 -2.35
N ARG A 93 1.37 12.78 -1.49
CA ARG A 93 1.16 14.05 -0.75
C ARG A 93 0.19 13.95 0.45
N LYS A 94 0.39 12.95 1.32
CA LYS A 94 -0.30 12.79 2.63
C LYS A 94 -0.44 14.09 3.42
N HIS A 95 0.57 14.96 3.36
CA HIS A 95 0.63 16.24 4.07
C HIS A 95 -0.29 17.34 3.51
N ASP A 96 -0.79 17.22 2.26
CA ASP A 96 -1.71 18.20 1.68
C ASP A 96 -3.14 17.91 2.15
N THR A 97 -3.50 18.45 3.31
CA THR A 97 -4.80 18.20 3.96
C THR A 97 -5.99 18.68 3.13
N PHE A 98 -5.82 19.77 2.38
CA PHE A 98 -6.85 20.29 1.48
C PHE A 98 -7.14 19.29 0.36
N LEU A 99 -6.09 18.83 -0.33
CA LEU A 99 -6.18 17.82 -1.38
C LEU A 99 -6.76 16.51 -0.85
N MET A 100 -6.28 16.06 0.31
CA MET A 100 -6.72 14.82 0.94
C MET A 100 -8.22 14.85 1.27
N GLY A 101 -8.85 16.01 1.45
CA GLY A 101 -10.31 16.13 1.54
C GLY A 101 -11.06 15.60 0.32
N TYR A 102 -10.44 15.66 -0.87
CA TYR A 102 -11.02 15.19 -2.13
C TYR A 102 -10.56 13.78 -2.51
N ILE A 103 -9.48 13.28 -1.92
CA ILE A 103 -9.03 11.91 -2.17
C ILE A 103 -9.99 10.93 -1.49
N ARG A 104 -10.39 9.93 -2.27
CA ARG A 104 -11.29 8.89 -1.78
C ARG A 104 -10.56 7.99 -0.80
N GLU A 105 -11.17 7.84 0.37
CA GLU A 105 -10.69 6.94 1.41
C GLU A 105 -11.02 5.49 1.06
N TRP A 106 -10.07 4.62 1.34
CA TRP A 106 -10.19 3.17 1.23
C TRP A 106 -10.16 2.55 2.62
N THR A 107 -10.97 1.52 2.83
CA THR A 107 -10.97 0.72 4.06
C THR A 107 -10.16 -0.54 3.84
N VAL A 108 -9.27 -0.86 4.77
CA VAL A 108 -8.58 -2.15 4.83
C VAL A 108 -9.20 -2.95 5.98
N VAL A 109 -9.58 -4.19 5.70
CA VAL A 109 -10.16 -5.12 6.68
C VAL A 109 -9.27 -6.35 6.73
N HIS A 110 -8.66 -6.62 7.88
CA HIS A 110 -7.89 -7.84 8.12
C HIS A 110 -8.68 -8.79 9.01
N GLY A 111 -8.84 -10.05 8.61
CA GLY A 111 -9.54 -11.02 9.45
C GLY A 111 -9.69 -12.41 8.83
N PRO A 112 -10.35 -13.34 9.55
CA PRO A 112 -10.50 -14.74 9.15
C PRO A 112 -11.06 -14.91 7.74
N ALA A 113 -10.43 -15.77 6.93
CA ALA A 113 -10.78 -15.97 5.52
C ALA A 113 -12.25 -16.40 5.34
N SER A 114 -12.81 -17.14 6.31
CA SER A 114 -14.21 -17.55 6.36
C SER A 114 -15.20 -16.39 6.52
N LYS A 115 -14.78 -15.28 7.13
CA LYS A 115 -15.60 -14.09 7.37
C LYS A 115 -15.47 -13.07 6.23
N LEU A 116 -14.48 -13.23 5.35
CA LEU A 116 -14.28 -12.35 4.21
C LEU A 116 -15.23 -12.71 3.06
N PRO A 117 -15.73 -11.73 2.30
CA PRO A 117 -16.67 -11.99 1.22
C PRO A 117 -16.05 -12.83 0.09
N GLY A 118 -16.86 -13.61 -0.64
CA GLY A 118 -16.39 -14.52 -1.70
C GLY A 118 -16.02 -13.83 -3.03
N CYS A 119 -15.03 -14.39 -3.75
CA CYS A 119 -14.50 -13.83 -4.99
C CYS A 119 -15.43 -14.03 -6.19
N GLY A 120 -15.58 -13.00 -7.04
CA GLY A 120 -16.24 -13.13 -8.35
C GLY A 120 -15.26 -13.41 -9.49
N ALA A 121 -14.01 -12.98 -9.33
CA ALA A 121 -12.89 -13.27 -10.23
C ALA A 121 -11.60 -13.44 -9.42
N ARG A 122 -10.68 -14.24 -9.92
CA ARG A 122 -9.32 -14.39 -9.36
C ARG A 122 -8.31 -13.87 -10.36
N CYS A 123 -7.37 -13.06 -9.89
CA CYS A 123 -6.22 -12.63 -10.66
C CYS A 123 -4.95 -13.29 -10.08
N PRO A 124 -4.14 -13.95 -10.92
CA PRO A 124 -2.91 -14.60 -10.48
C PRO A 124 -1.73 -13.62 -10.32
N PHE A 125 -1.93 -12.35 -10.66
CA PHE A 125 -0.90 -11.31 -10.58
C PHE A 125 -1.14 -10.41 -9.37
N PRO A 126 -0.08 -9.84 -8.77
CA PRO A 126 -0.22 -8.76 -7.80
C PRO A 126 -0.94 -7.58 -8.45
N GLY A 127 -1.46 -6.67 -7.63
CA GLY A 127 -2.10 -5.46 -8.12
C GLY A 127 -1.87 -4.26 -7.24
N VAL A 128 -2.02 -3.07 -7.82
CA VAL A 128 -1.86 -1.80 -7.11
C VAL A 128 -3.18 -1.05 -7.06
N VAL A 129 -3.54 -0.58 -5.86
CA VAL A 129 -4.65 0.34 -5.68
C VAL A 129 -4.10 1.75 -5.47
N PHE A 130 -4.47 2.67 -6.37
CA PHE A 130 -4.10 4.08 -6.29
C PHE A 130 -5.28 4.97 -6.71
N SER A 131 -5.27 6.23 -6.26
CA SER A 131 -6.26 7.23 -6.63
C SER A 131 -5.78 8.06 -7.81
N THR A 132 -6.63 8.20 -8.82
CA THR A 132 -6.43 9.14 -9.95
C THR A 132 -7.21 10.45 -9.77
N ARG A 133 -7.76 10.71 -8.58
CA ARG A 133 -8.34 12.02 -8.22
C ARG A 133 -7.22 13.00 -7.83
N GLY A 134 -7.60 14.14 -7.26
CA GLY A 134 -6.66 15.11 -6.73
C GLY A 134 -6.21 16.10 -7.80
N TYR A 135 -4.89 16.28 -7.94
CA TYR A 135 -4.32 17.17 -8.95
C TYR A 135 -4.06 16.49 -10.30
N ALA A 136 -4.53 15.26 -10.45
CA ALA A 136 -4.57 14.60 -11.75
C ALA A 136 -5.22 15.50 -12.82
N MET A 137 -4.81 15.37 -14.08
CA MET A 137 -5.11 16.27 -15.22
C MET A 137 -4.28 17.56 -15.27
N ASN A 138 -3.27 17.68 -14.42
CA ASN A 138 -2.18 18.63 -14.60
C ASN A 138 -0.90 17.84 -14.95
N PRO A 139 -0.21 18.11 -16.07
CA PRO A 139 0.93 17.30 -16.49
C PRO A 139 2.06 17.15 -15.47
N TYR A 140 2.29 18.19 -14.65
CA TYR A 140 3.28 18.12 -13.58
C TYR A 140 2.85 17.10 -12.52
N HIS A 141 1.60 17.21 -12.06
CA HIS A 141 1.04 16.31 -11.04
C HIS A 141 0.79 14.89 -11.56
N ASP A 142 0.41 14.73 -12.81
CA ASP A 142 0.29 13.41 -13.44
C ASP A 142 1.63 12.67 -13.42
N PHE A 143 2.74 13.40 -13.56
CA PHE A 143 4.07 12.83 -13.48
C PHE A 143 4.52 12.60 -12.02
N SER A 144 4.43 13.64 -11.18
CA SER A 144 4.99 13.63 -9.82
C SER A 144 4.17 12.83 -8.82
N ASP A 145 2.83 12.84 -8.96
CA ASP A 145 1.92 12.30 -7.95
C ASP A 145 1.35 10.93 -8.36
N LEU A 146 1.38 10.61 -9.67
CA LEU A 146 0.85 9.35 -10.21
C LEU A 146 1.93 8.50 -10.87
N LEU A 147 2.50 8.95 -11.99
CA LEU A 147 3.32 8.09 -12.85
C LEU A 147 4.63 7.66 -12.18
N VAL A 148 5.39 8.60 -11.61
CA VAL A 148 6.67 8.29 -10.95
C VAL A 148 6.45 7.39 -9.72
N PRO A 149 5.53 7.71 -8.78
CA PRO A 149 5.25 6.82 -7.65
C PRO A 149 4.79 5.44 -8.10
N LEU A 150 3.85 5.35 -9.04
CA LEU A 150 3.34 4.07 -9.54
C LEU A 150 4.45 3.24 -10.21
N TYR A 151 5.29 3.87 -11.03
CA TYR A 151 6.44 3.20 -11.64
C TYR A 151 7.40 2.66 -10.58
N LEU A 152 7.75 3.46 -9.56
CA LEU A 152 8.65 3.01 -8.50
C LEU A 152 8.05 1.86 -7.67
N THR A 153 6.76 1.92 -7.36
CA THR A 153 6.04 0.85 -6.65
C THR A 153 5.95 -0.44 -7.47
N THR A 154 5.77 -0.34 -8.78
CA THR A 154 5.56 -1.51 -9.66
C THR A 154 6.84 -2.08 -10.24
N ARG A 155 7.95 -1.32 -10.24
CA ARG A 155 9.24 -1.73 -10.81
C ARG A 155 9.75 -3.09 -10.31
N PRO A 156 9.66 -3.44 -9.00
CA PRO A 156 10.11 -4.75 -8.52
C PRO A 156 9.39 -5.93 -9.19
N TYR A 157 8.17 -5.71 -9.68
CA TYR A 157 7.34 -6.74 -10.31
C TYR A 157 7.63 -6.92 -11.81
N ASN A 158 8.53 -6.11 -12.40
CA ASN A 158 9.00 -6.22 -13.78
C ASN A 158 7.89 -6.45 -14.83
N GLY A 159 6.75 -5.75 -14.68
CA GLY A 159 5.59 -5.85 -15.58
C GLY A 159 4.61 -6.99 -15.27
N SER A 160 4.86 -7.82 -14.25
CA SER A 160 3.95 -8.86 -13.77
C SER A 160 3.02 -8.33 -12.67
N ILE A 161 2.23 -7.29 -12.99
CA ILE A 161 1.34 -6.60 -12.06
C ILE A 161 0.11 -6.04 -12.80
N GLN A 162 -1.06 -5.97 -12.13
CA GLN A 162 -2.33 -5.45 -12.68
C GLN A 162 -2.83 -4.17 -12.00
#